data_AF-A0A924CR22-F1
#
_entry.id   AF-A0A924CR22-F1
#
_cell.length_a   1.000
_cell.length_b   1.000
_cell.length_c   1.000
_cell.angle_alpha   90.00
_cell.angle_beta   90.00
_cell.angle_gamma   90.00
#
_symmetry.space_group_name_H-M   'P 1'
#
loop_
_entity.id
_entity.type
_entity.pdbx_description
1 polymer ?
#
loop_
_entity_poly.entity_id
_entity_poly.type
_entity_poly.pdbx_seq_one_letter_code
_entity_poly.pdbx_strand_id
1 'polypeptide(L)'
;YVINPEMKHNLNDLSDRYLGLVAQSFKDLVPKGQTIADLPISDVAIYCGMDVYTTFLLVGHLREKLSHTPELFNLFKTIELPLEPVLAEMESVGICIDSDYLNNFSKVLEQDLKRIETQAYSAAGEEFNLGSPKQLSELLFDKLGLDVKKSRKIKTGFSTDAATLEKLQGDHEVVDAIVEYRTLSKLKSTYVDALPLLVRTDTGRVHTDYNQAVTATGRLSSSEPNLQNIPIRTAFSRQIRKAFIPREGWILVGADYSQIELRILAHLSQEPALLNAYRNNEDVHTLTAKLLLEKDDISSDERRLGKIINFGVIYGMGAQRFAREAGVRAIEAKQFIDRFNQRYAKVFEYLQQMQREAIANGFVETICGRRRYFNFSSESLRVWQGKPPNTVDLSTIKLRDQYDAQNLRAAANAPIQGSSADIIKLAMIQLHEQLKPLDATLLLQVHDELIFEVRPELWEEVRSLIQNTMENAVSLSVPLQVDIHSGKNWMETK
;
A
#
# COMPACT_ATOMS: atom_id res chain seq x y z
N TYR A 1 16.53 4.57 8.80
CA TYR A 1 15.42 3.69 8.42
C TYR A 1 15.52 2.32 9.07
N VAL A 2 16.41 1.41 8.63
CA VAL A 2 16.46 0.01 9.12
C VAL A 2 16.56 -0.14 10.66
N ILE A 3 17.29 0.75 11.34
CA ILE A 3 17.41 0.74 12.81
C ILE A 3 16.06 0.98 13.50
N ASN A 4 15.25 1.91 12.99
CA ASN A 4 13.93 2.25 13.52
C ASN A 4 13.11 2.96 12.41
N PRO A 5 12.18 2.25 11.74
CA PRO A 5 11.40 2.80 10.63
C PRO A 5 10.26 3.75 11.05
N GLU A 6 9.96 3.87 12.34
CA GLU A 6 8.85 4.71 12.85
C GLU A 6 9.26 6.19 13.05
N MET A 7 10.53 6.52 12.84
CA MET A 7 11.08 7.86 13.04
C MET A 7 11.26 8.60 11.70
N LYS A 8 11.42 9.93 11.75
CA LYS A 8 11.84 10.70 10.57
C LYS A 8 13.30 10.42 10.23
N HIS A 9 13.61 10.51 8.93
CA HIS A 9 14.90 10.10 8.36
C HIS A 9 15.58 11.12 7.46
N ASN A 10 15.07 12.37 7.38
CA ASN A 10 15.83 13.43 6.69
C ASN A 10 17.09 13.79 7.50
N LEU A 11 18.07 14.37 6.81
CA LEU A 11 19.40 14.63 7.36
C LEU A 11 19.36 15.55 8.59
N ASN A 12 18.49 16.56 8.61
CA ASN A 12 18.34 17.45 9.76
C ASN A 12 17.84 16.72 11.01
N ASP A 13 16.78 15.93 10.89
CA ASP A 13 16.25 15.13 12.01
C ASP A 13 17.26 14.08 12.51
N LEU A 14 18.11 13.56 11.62
CA LEU A 14 19.19 12.63 12.01
C LEU A 14 20.34 13.36 12.71
N SER A 15 20.77 14.49 12.17
CA SER A 15 21.87 15.29 12.71
C SER A 15 21.54 15.83 14.10
N ASP A 16 20.32 16.33 14.32
CA ASP A 16 19.88 16.77 15.64
C ASP A 16 19.86 15.61 16.63
N ARG A 17 19.24 14.49 16.25
CA ARG A 17 19.08 13.32 17.12
C ARG A 17 20.39 12.67 17.56
N TYR A 18 21.37 12.57 16.66
CA TYR A 18 22.59 11.81 16.92
C TYR A 18 23.82 12.69 17.18
N LEU A 19 23.84 13.92 16.68
CA LEU A 19 24.98 14.84 16.80
C LEU A 19 24.65 16.11 17.60
N GLY A 20 23.37 16.40 17.86
CA GLY A 20 22.94 17.69 18.44
C GLY A 20 23.21 18.87 17.51
N LEU A 21 23.27 18.62 16.20
CA LEU A 21 23.56 19.63 15.17
C LEU A 21 22.35 19.85 14.29
N VAL A 22 21.93 21.11 14.14
CA VAL A 22 20.87 21.52 13.21
C VAL A 22 21.49 22.37 12.11
N ALA A 23 21.51 21.84 10.89
CA ALA A 23 21.94 22.59 9.71
C ALA A 23 20.78 23.43 9.15
N GLN A 24 21.13 24.48 8.40
CA GLN A 24 20.15 25.29 7.67
C GLN A 24 19.40 24.39 6.67
N SER A 25 18.08 24.51 6.58
CA SER A 25 17.31 23.74 5.61
C SER A 25 17.39 24.37 4.22
N PHE A 26 17.26 23.56 3.16
CA PHE A 26 17.19 24.06 1.77
C PHE A 26 16.10 25.12 1.60
N LYS A 27 14.94 24.93 2.26
CA LYS A 27 13.81 25.85 2.19
C LYS A 27 14.09 27.22 2.84
N ASP A 28 14.96 27.25 3.85
CA ASP A 28 15.37 28.49 4.50
C ASP A 28 16.52 29.18 3.74
N LEU A 29 17.33 28.40 3.01
CA LEU A 29 18.43 28.90 2.19
C LEU A 29 17.93 29.49 0.87
N VAL A 30 17.09 28.76 0.14
CA VAL A 30 16.66 29.11 -1.22
C VAL A 30 15.30 29.80 -1.19
N PRO A 31 15.23 31.10 -1.53
CA PRO A 31 13.96 31.82 -1.59
C PRO A 31 13.00 31.19 -2.61
N LYS A 32 11.71 31.34 -2.36
CA LYS A 32 10.67 30.84 -3.27
C LYS A 32 10.84 31.44 -4.67
N GLY A 33 10.95 30.57 -5.68
CA GLY A 33 11.12 30.97 -7.08
C GLY A 33 12.57 31.14 -7.52
N GLN A 34 13.54 30.87 -6.66
CA GLN A 34 14.96 30.81 -6.99
C GLN A 34 15.48 29.37 -6.90
N THR A 35 16.69 29.17 -7.38
CA THR A 35 17.45 27.93 -7.31
C THR A 35 18.75 28.15 -6.53
N ILE A 36 19.46 27.07 -6.20
CA ILE A 36 20.76 27.16 -5.54
C ILE A 36 21.80 27.91 -6.39
N ALA A 37 21.62 27.96 -7.72
CA ALA A 37 22.50 28.66 -8.64
C ALA A 37 22.35 30.20 -8.56
N ASP A 38 21.26 30.69 -7.97
CA ASP A 38 21.00 32.13 -7.81
C ASP A 38 21.63 32.72 -6.54
N LEU A 39 22.25 31.88 -5.71
CA LEU A 39 22.76 32.26 -4.39
C LEU A 39 24.28 32.51 -4.38
N PRO A 40 24.80 33.29 -3.42
CA PRO A 40 26.23 33.45 -3.22
C PRO A 40 26.92 32.09 -2.99
N ILE A 41 28.05 31.88 -3.67
CA ILE A 41 28.85 30.65 -3.56
C ILE A 41 29.22 30.36 -2.09
N SER A 42 29.48 31.37 -1.28
CA SER A 42 29.79 31.21 0.15
C SER A 42 28.66 30.52 0.92
N ASP A 43 27.42 30.90 0.67
CA ASP A 43 26.26 30.44 1.42
C ASP A 43 25.93 29.00 1.02
N VAL A 44 26.00 28.73 -0.30
CA VAL A 44 25.88 27.39 -0.87
C VAL A 44 26.98 26.47 -0.35
N ALA A 45 28.22 26.94 -0.28
CA ALA A 45 29.35 26.15 0.21
C ALA A 45 29.19 25.79 1.69
N ILE A 46 28.67 26.68 2.52
CA ILE A 46 28.36 26.39 3.93
C ILE A 46 27.26 25.32 4.02
N TYR A 47 26.17 25.49 3.28
CA TYR A 47 25.06 24.53 3.26
C TYR A 47 25.52 23.13 2.82
N CYS A 48 26.14 23.01 1.63
CA CYS A 48 26.61 21.73 1.12
C CYS A 48 27.73 21.14 2.00
N GLY A 49 28.61 21.97 2.55
CA GLY A 49 29.65 21.54 3.47
C GLY A 49 29.08 20.93 4.76
N MET A 50 28.01 21.51 5.29
CA MET A 50 27.29 20.97 6.45
C MET A 50 26.60 19.64 6.15
N ASP A 51 26.00 19.47 4.96
CA ASP A 51 25.41 18.19 4.55
C ASP A 51 26.46 17.07 4.48
N VAL A 52 27.62 17.34 3.87
CA VAL A 52 28.75 16.38 3.80
C VAL A 52 29.30 16.09 5.20
N TYR A 53 29.54 17.12 6.00
CA TYR A 53 30.13 16.98 7.34
C TYR A 53 29.24 16.17 8.28
N THR A 54 27.95 16.51 8.35
CA THR A 54 27.00 15.80 9.22
C THR A 54 26.79 14.36 8.75
N THR A 55 26.68 14.12 7.44
CA THR A 55 26.60 12.77 6.88
C THR A 55 27.81 11.92 7.27
N PHE A 56 29.03 12.46 7.12
CA PHE A 56 30.27 11.76 7.49
C PHE A 56 30.26 11.32 8.98
N LEU A 57 29.88 12.22 9.88
CA LEU A 57 29.78 11.93 11.32
C LEU A 57 28.68 10.91 11.63
N LEU A 58 27.52 11.01 10.98
CA LEU A 58 26.40 10.09 11.17
C LEU A 58 26.73 8.65 10.80
N VAL A 59 27.51 8.44 9.73
CA VAL A 59 27.83 7.09 9.23
C VAL A 59 28.48 6.24 10.33
N GLY A 60 29.41 6.78 11.10
CA GLY A 60 30.08 6.06 12.19
C GLY A 60 29.09 5.60 13.26
N HIS A 61 28.29 6.54 13.79
CA HIS A 61 27.28 6.27 14.81
C HIS A 61 26.20 5.28 14.36
N LEU A 62 25.71 5.43 13.12
CA LEU A 62 24.66 4.57 12.59
C LEU A 62 25.20 3.16 12.29
N ARG A 63 26.43 3.02 11.79
CA ARG A 63 27.07 1.71 11.60
C ARG A 63 27.28 0.98 12.91
N GLU A 64 27.77 1.68 13.94
CA GLU A 64 27.91 1.12 15.28
C GLU A 64 26.57 0.65 15.83
N LYS A 65 25.51 1.46 15.75
CA LYS A 65 24.16 1.04 16.16
C LYS A 65 23.67 -0.18 15.37
N LEU A 66 23.90 -0.21 14.06
CA LEU A 66 23.47 -1.31 13.20
C LEU A 66 24.25 -2.60 13.50
N SER A 67 25.52 -2.54 13.90
CA SER A 67 26.32 -3.73 14.23
C SER A 67 25.84 -4.46 15.49
N HIS A 68 25.03 -3.83 16.33
CA HIS A 68 24.41 -4.48 17.50
C HIS A 68 23.26 -5.42 17.11
N THR A 69 22.82 -5.44 15.85
CA THR A 69 21.76 -6.32 15.37
C THR A 69 22.15 -6.89 14.00
N PRO A 70 22.82 -8.07 13.98
CA PRO A 70 23.31 -8.70 12.75
C PRO A 70 22.25 -8.88 11.66
N GLU A 71 21.00 -9.18 12.05
CA GLU A 71 19.87 -9.40 11.14
C GLU A 71 19.52 -8.12 10.38
N LEU A 72 19.44 -6.99 11.09
CA LEU A 72 19.21 -5.67 10.49
C LEU A 72 20.39 -5.22 9.62
N PHE A 73 21.62 -5.53 10.05
CA PHE A 73 22.80 -5.25 9.23
C PHE A 73 22.78 -6.04 7.92
N ASN A 74 22.40 -7.32 7.98
CA ASN A 74 22.22 -8.16 6.81
C ASN A 74 21.12 -7.59 5.88
N LEU A 75 19.93 -7.31 6.42
CA LEU A 75 18.83 -6.68 5.66
C LEU A 75 19.27 -5.39 4.95
N PHE A 76 20.00 -4.52 5.64
CA PHE A 76 20.52 -3.29 5.06
C PHE A 76 21.45 -3.57 3.88
N LYS A 77 22.36 -4.55 4.02
CA LYS A 77 23.35 -4.88 2.98
C LYS A 77 22.79 -5.66 1.80
N THR A 78 21.81 -6.53 2.01
CA THR A 78 21.33 -7.47 0.99
C THR A 78 20.04 -7.01 0.32
N ILE A 79 19.27 -6.12 0.97
CA ILE A 79 18.00 -5.63 0.43
C ILE A 79 18.04 -4.12 0.23
N GLU A 80 18.25 -3.33 1.29
CA GLU A 80 18.02 -1.88 1.15
C GLU A 80 19.09 -1.20 0.30
N LEU A 81 20.37 -1.48 0.55
CA LEU A 81 21.46 -0.83 -0.20
C LEU A 81 21.50 -1.27 -1.68
N PRO A 82 21.36 -2.56 -2.04
CA PRO A 82 21.35 -2.97 -3.45
C PRO A 82 20.11 -2.53 -4.23
N LEU A 83 19.00 -2.22 -3.54
CA LEU A 83 17.79 -1.72 -4.19
C LEU A 83 17.93 -0.26 -4.66
N GLU A 84 18.73 0.55 -3.98
CA GLU A 84 18.93 1.98 -4.32
C GLU A 84 19.25 2.21 -5.81
N PRO A 85 20.27 1.55 -6.44
CA PRO A 85 20.54 1.75 -7.86
C PRO A 85 19.41 1.23 -8.77
N VAL A 86 18.65 0.22 -8.35
CA VAL A 86 17.48 -0.28 -9.11
C VAL A 86 16.40 0.80 -9.17
N LEU A 87 16.10 1.44 -8.03
CA LEU A 87 15.13 2.52 -7.97
C LEU A 87 15.60 3.72 -8.78
N ALA A 88 16.86 4.14 -8.63
CA ALA A 88 17.42 5.25 -9.40
C ALA A 88 17.30 5.02 -10.92
N GLU A 89 17.54 3.80 -11.40
CA GLU A 89 17.36 3.46 -12.81
C GLU A 89 15.88 3.53 -13.21
N MET A 90 14.99 2.90 -12.46
CA MET A 90 13.54 2.93 -12.72
C MET A 90 13.01 4.37 -12.80
N GLU A 91 13.38 5.21 -11.83
CA GLU A 91 13.03 6.63 -11.77
C GLU A 91 13.59 7.39 -12.97
N SER A 92 14.84 7.13 -13.36
CA SER A 92 15.48 7.79 -14.51
C SER A 92 14.84 7.40 -15.85
N VAL A 93 14.34 6.17 -15.98
CA VAL A 93 13.69 5.67 -17.20
C VAL A 93 12.25 6.17 -17.29
N GLY A 94 11.48 6.13 -16.21
CA GLY A 94 10.06 6.52 -16.19
C GLY A 94 9.16 5.64 -17.07
N ILE A 95 7.90 6.03 -17.25
CA ILE A 95 6.89 5.32 -18.06
C ILE A 95 6.26 6.23 -19.11
N CYS A 96 5.99 5.71 -20.33
CA CYS A 96 5.26 6.45 -21.35
C CYS A 96 3.78 6.58 -21.01
N ILE A 97 3.21 7.75 -21.30
CA ILE A 97 1.78 8.04 -21.16
C ILE A 97 1.23 8.52 -22.50
N ASP A 98 0.13 7.89 -22.94
CA ASP A 98 -0.69 8.36 -24.06
C ASP A 98 -1.48 9.60 -23.63
N SER A 99 -0.87 10.77 -23.83
CA SER A 99 -1.45 12.06 -23.45
C SER A 99 -2.67 12.42 -24.31
N ASP A 100 -2.69 12.01 -25.58
CA ASP A 100 -3.82 12.29 -26.48
C ASP A 100 -5.05 11.49 -26.08
N TYR A 101 -4.87 10.21 -25.72
CA TYR A 101 -5.93 9.38 -25.15
C TYR A 101 -6.48 10.01 -23.87
N LEU A 102 -5.62 10.44 -22.93
CA LEU A 102 -6.08 11.06 -21.67
C LEU A 102 -6.81 12.39 -21.91
N ASN A 103 -6.33 13.23 -22.82
CA ASN A 103 -7.01 14.48 -23.17
C ASN A 103 -8.40 14.25 -23.79
N ASN A 104 -8.54 13.23 -24.62
CA ASN A 104 -9.85 12.85 -25.16
C ASN A 104 -10.75 12.26 -24.09
N PHE A 105 -10.20 11.41 -23.22
CA PHE A 105 -10.95 10.83 -22.11
C PHE A 105 -11.42 11.91 -21.12
N SER A 106 -10.60 12.93 -20.86
CA SER A 106 -10.96 14.09 -20.03
C SER A 106 -12.25 14.76 -20.51
N LYS A 107 -12.40 14.99 -21.82
CA LYS A 107 -13.60 15.58 -22.43
C LYS A 107 -14.85 14.71 -22.24
N VAL A 108 -14.70 13.39 -22.32
CA VAL A 108 -15.82 12.46 -22.04
C VAL A 108 -16.25 12.57 -20.58
N LEU A 109 -15.29 12.64 -19.66
CA LEU A 109 -15.58 12.78 -18.23
C LEU A 109 -16.24 14.10 -17.88
N GLU A 110 -15.93 15.19 -18.59
CA GLU A 110 -16.62 16.48 -18.41
C GLU A 110 -18.10 16.37 -18.76
N GLN A 111 -18.45 15.63 -19.82
CA GLN A 111 -19.84 15.38 -20.21
C GLN A 111 -20.57 14.53 -19.15
N ASP A 112 -19.92 13.48 -18.65
CA ASP A 112 -20.48 12.64 -17.59
C ASP A 112 -20.69 13.42 -16.28
N LEU A 113 -19.71 14.22 -15.87
CA LEU A 113 -19.83 15.07 -14.68
C LEU A 113 -21.00 16.05 -14.80
N LYS A 114 -21.17 16.68 -15.96
CA LYS A 114 -22.28 17.60 -16.22
C LYS A 114 -23.64 16.90 -16.18
N ARG A 115 -23.71 15.66 -16.68
CA ARG A 115 -24.92 14.82 -16.60
C ARG A 115 -25.27 14.50 -15.15
N ILE A 116 -24.30 14.05 -14.35
CA ILE A 116 -24.49 13.71 -12.93
C ILE A 116 -24.88 14.97 -12.13
N GLU A 117 -24.26 16.11 -12.42
CA GLU A 117 -24.61 17.40 -11.81
C GLU A 117 -26.07 17.78 -12.09
N THR A 118 -26.51 17.65 -13.34
CA THR A 118 -27.92 17.89 -13.72
C THR A 118 -28.88 16.94 -12.98
N GLN A 119 -28.51 15.66 -12.82
CA GLN A 119 -29.29 14.69 -12.05
C GLN A 119 -29.37 15.09 -10.58
N ALA A 120 -28.26 15.52 -9.98
CA ALA A 120 -28.22 15.98 -8.60
C ALA A 120 -29.10 17.23 -8.38
N TYR A 121 -29.09 18.17 -9.32
CA TYR A 121 -29.95 19.37 -9.26
C TYR A 121 -31.42 19.01 -9.35
N SER A 122 -31.78 18.11 -10.26
CA SER A 122 -33.16 17.63 -10.38
C SER A 122 -33.63 16.91 -9.11
N ALA A 123 -32.76 16.13 -8.47
CA ALA A 123 -33.10 15.42 -7.24
C ALA A 123 -33.19 16.37 -6.03
N ALA A 124 -32.35 17.39 -5.96
CA ALA A 124 -32.35 18.37 -4.87
C ALA A 124 -33.42 19.46 -5.01
N GLY A 125 -33.89 19.73 -6.23
CA GLY A 125 -34.79 20.83 -6.55
C GLY A 125 -34.13 22.21 -6.60
N GLU A 126 -32.80 22.28 -6.52
CA GLU A 126 -32.02 23.51 -6.60
C GLU A 126 -30.60 23.25 -7.12
N GLU A 127 -29.94 24.31 -7.58
CA GLU A 127 -28.53 24.27 -7.98
C GLU A 127 -27.61 24.48 -6.77
N PHE A 128 -26.51 23.74 -6.74
CA PHE A 128 -25.49 23.83 -5.69
C PHE A 128 -24.14 23.31 -6.20
N ASN A 129 -23.06 23.56 -5.46
CA ASN A 129 -21.73 23.07 -5.82
C ASN A 129 -21.48 21.70 -5.17
N LEU A 130 -21.47 20.62 -5.98
CA LEU A 130 -21.20 19.25 -5.54
C LEU A 130 -19.78 19.04 -4.97
N GLY A 131 -18.85 19.95 -5.28
CA GLY A 131 -17.51 20.00 -4.71
C GLY A 131 -17.43 20.68 -3.34
N SER A 132 -18.43 21.48 -2.93
CA SER A 132 -18.39 22.29 -1.70
C SER A 132 -18.95 21.53 -0.49
N PRO A 133 -18.12 21.14 0.50
CA PRO A 133 -18.61 20.43 1.69
C PRO A 133 -19.62 21.23 2.50
N LYS A 134 -19.51 22.57 2.49
CA LYS A 134 -20.40 23.48 3.21
C LYS A 134 -21.81 23.49 2.59
N GLN A 135 -21.91 23.73 1.28
CA GLN A 135 -23.21 23.74 0.61
C GLN A 135 -23.88 22.37 0.67
N LEU A 136 -23.10 21.30 0.59
CA LEU A 136 -23.63 19.95 0.76
C LEU A 136 -24.11 19.66 2.18
N SER A 137 -23.43 20.18 3.21
CA SER A 137 -23.93 20.04 4.58
C SER A 137 -25.27 20.76 4.76
N GLU A 138 -25.39 21.99 4.26
CA GLU A 138 -26.62 22.78 4.35
C GLU A 138 -27.77 22.08 3.57
N LEU A 139 -27.49 21.60 2.36
CA LEU A 139 -28.48 20.87 1.55
C LEU A 139 -28.93 19.57 2.24
N LEU A 140 -28.01 18.69 2.61
CA LEU A 140 -28.34 17.33 3.07
C LEU A 140 -29.03 17.34 4.44
N PHE A 141 -28.57 18.18 5.37
CA PHE A 141 -29.05 18.11 6.75
C PHE A 141 -30.05 19.20 7.10
N ASP A 142 -29.90 20.42 6.56
CA ASP A 142 -30.81 21.53 6.92
C ASP A 142 -32.03 21.57 6.00
N LYS A 143 -31.85 21.35 4.68
CA LYS A 143 -32.97 21.38 3.71
C LYS A 143 -33.66 20.03 3.53
N LEU A 144 -32.89 18.98 3.24
CA LEU A 144 -33.44 17.64 3.02
C LEU A 144 -33.70 16.86 4.32
N GLY A 145 -33.19 17.36 5.45
CA GLY A 145 -33.48 16.78 6.78
C GLY A 145 -32.96 15.37 6.97
N LEU A 146 -31.87 14.97 6.29
CA LEU A 146 -31.29 13.63 6.44
C LEU A 146 -30.76 13.38 7.86
N ASP A 147 -30.65 12.11 8.25
CA ASP A 147 -30.33 11.73 9.63
C ASP A 147 -28.93 12.19 10.05
N VAL A 148 -28.90 13.24 10.88
CA VAL A 148 -27.68 13.81 11.46
C VAL A 148 -26.89 12.80 12.30
N LYS A 149 -27.51 11.73 12.81
CA LYS A 149 -26.82 10.67 13.58
C LYS A 149 -25.87 9.86 12.71
N LYS A 150 -26.07 9.84 11.39
CA LYS A 150 -25.17 9.21 10.43
C LYS A 150 -23.93 10.06 10.13
N SER A 151 -23.93 11.34 10.53
CA SER A 151 -22.83 12.28 10.35
C SER A 151 -22.19 12.71 11.68
N ARG A 152 -21.07 13.43 11.57
CA ARG A 152 -20.35 14.06 12.69
C ARG A 152 -20.29 15.57 12.47
N LYS A 153 -20.42 16.34 13.55
CA LYS A 153 -20.30 17.80 13.49
C LYS A 153 -18.83 18.22 13.32
N ILE A 154 -18.58 19.13 12.39
CA ILE A 154 -17.28 19.72 12.05
C ILE A 154 -17.40 21.25 11.99
N LYS A 155 -16.28 21.95 11.77
CA LYS A 155 -16.26 23.42 11.72
C LYS A 155 -17.19 24.01 10.66
N THR A 156 -17.38 23.30 9.54
CA THR A 156 -18.17 23.76 8.38
C THR A 156 -19.61 23.20 8.34
N GLY A 157 -20.11 22.64 9.44
CA GLY A 157 -21.43 22.00 9.51
C GLY A 157 -21.32 20.52 9.89
N PHE A 158 -22.08 19.66 9.23
CA PHE A 158 -21.95 18.22 9.33
C PHE A 158 -20.97 17.69 8.27
N SER A 159 -20.26 16.61 8.60
CA SER A 159 -19.35 15.96 7.66
C SER A 159 -20.10 15.47 6.44
N THR A 160 -19.51 15.68 5.26
CA THR A 160 -19.96 15.08 4.00
C THR A 160 -18.83 14.23 3.39
N ASP A 161 -17.93 13.68 4.22
CA ASP A 161 -16.89 12.76 3.76
C ASP A 161 -17.46 11.44 3.21
N ALA A 162 -16.63 10.67 2.50
CA ALA A 162 -17.07 9.42 1.86
C ALA A 162 -17.75 8.45 2.85
N ALA A 163 -17.21 8.30 4.06
CA ALA A 163 -17.78 7.43 5.09
C ALA A 163 -19.14 7.92 5.62
N THR A 164 -19.39 9.23 5.61
CA THR A 164 -20.71 9.77 5.94
C THR A 164 -21.70 9.55 4.80
N LEU A 165 -21.29 9.86 3.57
CA LEU A 165 -22.13 9.67 2.38
C LEU A 165 -22.51 8.19 2.19
N GLU A 166 -21.59 7.25 2.43
CA GLU A 166 -21.86 5.81 2.39
C GLU A 166 -22.97 5.39 3.36
N LYS A 167 -23.03 5.97 4.57
CA LYS A 167 -24.10 5.68 5.54
C LYS A 167 -25.45 6.27 5.11
N LEU A 168 -25.41 7.34 4.33
CA LEU A 168 -26.58 8.06 3.81
C LEU A 168 -27.05 7.50 2.46
N GLN A 169 -26.30 6.58 1.83
CA GLN A 169 -26.72 5.96 0.57
C GLN A 169 -28.08 5.29 0.72
N GLY A 170 -28.95 5.50 -0.26
CA GLY A 170 -30.33 5.05 -0.25
C GLY A 170 -31.29 5.91 0.58
N ASP A 171 -30.81 6.87 1.38
CA ASP A 171 -31.71 7.80 2.09
C ASP A 171 -32.32 8.83 1.13
N HIS A 172 -31.61 9.22 0.07
CA HIS A 172 -32.08 10.13 -0.98
C HIS A 172 -31.24 10.01 -2.26
N GLU A 173 -31.89 10.08 -3.44
CA GLU A 173 -31.23 10.00 -4.76
C GLU A 173 -30.06 10.99 -4.96
N VAL A 174 -30.11 12.18 -4.36
CA VAL A 174 -29.05 13.18 -4.47
C VAL A 174 -27.73 12.67 -3.86
N VAL A 175 -27.80 11.82 -2.83
CA VAL A 175 -26.61 11.30 -2.14
C VAL A 175 -25.80 10.42 -3.10
N ASP A 176 -26.47 9.55 -3.87
CA ASP A 176 -25.82 8.67 -4.82
C ASP A 176 -25.15 9.46 -5.95
N ALA A 177 -25.84 10.49 -6.47
CA ALA A 177 -25.28 11.39 -7.48
C ALA A 177 -24.06 12.17 -6.94
N ILE A 178 -24.09 12.63 -5.69
CA ILE A 178 -22.95 13.31 -5.05
C ILE A 178 -21.74 12.37 -4.90
N VAL A 179 -21.99 11.13 -4.48
CA VAL A 179 -20.92 10.11 -4.34
C VAL A 179 -20.28 9.81 -5.69
N GLU A 180 -21.10 9.61 -6.72
CA GLU A 180 -20.63 9.36 -8.08
C GLU A 180 -19.83 10.55 -8.62
N TYR A 181 -20.37 11.77 -8.53
CA TYR A 181 -19.72 12.99 -8.99
C TYR A 181 -18.36 13.19 -8.33
N ARG A 182 -18.28 13.11 -7.00
CA ARG A 182 -17.02 13.34 -6.27
C ARG A 182 -15.99 12.28 -6.56
N THR A 183 -16.42 11.03 -6.74
CA THR A 183 -15.53 9.94 -7.13
C THR A 183 -14.95 10.21 -8.52
N LEU A 184 -15.80 10.53 -9.49
CA LEU A 184 -15.38 10.78 -10.87
C LEU A 184 -14.52 12.04 -11.01
N SER A 185 -14.93 13.14 -10.36
CA SER A 185 -14.23 14.42 -10.35
C SER A 185 -12.83 14.30 -9.73
N LYS A 186 -12.71 13.58 -8.60
CA LYS A 186 -11.40 13.30 -7.98
C LYS A 186 -10.53 12.47 -8.92
N LEU A 187 -11.08 11.42 -9.52
CA LEU A 187 -10.31 10.55 -10.41
C LEU A 187 -9.84 11.28 -11.68
N LYS A 188 -10.69 12.13 -12.27
CA LYS A 188 -10.35 12.99 -13.40
C LYS A 188 -9.20 13.94 -13.04
N SER A 189 -9.37 14.73 -11.98
CA SER A 189 -8.37 15.72 -11.57
C SER A 189 -7.04 15.10 -11.12
N THR A 190 -7.08 13.96 -10.43
CA THR A 190 -5.87 13.32 -9.88
C THR A 190 -5.06 12.59 -10.95
N TYR A 191 -5.71 12.01 -11.96
CA TYR A 191 -5.03 11.14 -12.93
C TYR A 191 -5.17 11.64 -14.37
N VAL A 192 -6.39 11.86 -14.84
CA VAL A 192 -6.65 12.12 -16.27
C VAL A 192 -6.13 13.50 -16.69
N ASP A 193 -6.38 14.52 -15.89
CA ASP A 193 -5.92 15.89 -16.18
C ASP A 193 -4.46 16.11 -15.76
N ALA A 194 -4.03 15.44 -14.68
CA ALA A 194 -2.71 15.67 -14.08
C ALA A 194 -1.58 14.93 -14.81
N LEU A 195 -1.77 13.65 -15.19
CA LEU A 195 -0.69 12.84 -15.76
C LEU A 195 -0.08 13.44 -17.04
N PRO A 196 -0.85 13.98 -18.00
CA PRO A 196 -0.27 14.62 -19.19
C PRO A 196 0.63 15.81 -18.86
N LEU A 197 0.31 16.55 -17.79
CA LEU A 197 1.10 17.71 -17.34
C LEU A 197 2.41 17.31 -16.65
N LEU A 198 2.53 16.04 -16.21
CA LEU A 198 3.71 15.48 -15.56
C LEU A 198 4.66 14.80 -16.56
N VAL A 199 4.29 14.74 -17.83
CA VAL A 199 5.18 14.22 -18.88
C VAL A 199 6.34 15.20 -19.06
N ARG A 200 7.56 14.71 -18.81
CA ARG A 200 8.78 15.48 -19.00
C ARG A 200 9.08 15.66 -20.48
N THR A 201 9.45 16.88 -20.87
CA THR A 201 9.70 17.22 -22.29
C THR A 201 11.00 16.64 -22.84
N ASP A 202 11.98 16.36 -21.97
CA ASP A 202 13.28 15.81 -22.36
C ASP A 202 13.24 14.29 -22.59
N THR A 203 12.36 13.58 -21.89
CA THR A 203 12.22 12.11 -22.00
C THR A 203 10.94 11.66 -22.70
N GLY A 204 9.90 12.52 -22.74
CA GLY A 204 8.55 12.14 -23.17
C GLY A 204 7.84 11.17 -22.21
N ARG A 205 8.30 11.07 -20.97
CA ARG A 205 7.84 10.06 -19.98
C ARG A 205 7.46 10.71 -18.66
N VAL A 206 6.67 9.99 -17.86
CA VAL A 206 6.39 10.34 -16.46
C VAL A 206 7.38 9.61 -15.57
N HIS A 207 7.98 10.35 -14.63
CA HIS A 207 8.96 9.84 -13.69
C HIS A 207 8.38 9.99 -12.29
N THR A 208 8.18 8.87 -11.60
CA THR A 208 7.68 8.87 -10.21
C THR A 208 8.85 8.75 -9.25
N ASP A 209 8.74 9.33 -8.06
CA ASP A 209 9.75 9.19 -7.01
C ASP A 209 9.39 8.01 -6.11
N TYR A 210 10.28 7.01 -6.03
CA TYR A 210 10.18 5.89 -5.12
C TYR A 210 10.82 6.21 -3.76
N ASN A 211 9.96 6.21 -2.74
CA ASN A 211 10.33 6.50 -1.37
C ASN A 211 10.62 5.20 -0.62
N GLN A 212 11.90 4.87 -0.49
CA GLN A 212 12.35 3.64 0.16
C GLN A 212 12.26 3.68 1.71
N ALA A 213 12.42 4.87 2.30
CA ALA A 213 12.57 5.06 3.74
C ALA A 213 11.39 5.80 4.39
N VAL A 214 10.15 5.55 3.94
CA VAL A 214 8.95 6.25 4.45
C VAL A 214 7.99 5.33 5.20
N THR A 215 7.68 4.14 4.66
CA THR A 215 6.68 3.27 5.28
C THR A 215 7.26 2.50 6.47
N ALA A 216 6.49 2.30 7.53
CA ALA A 216 6.91 1.50 8.68
C ALA A 216 7.09 0.00 8.35
N THR A 217 6.41 -0.49 7.31
CA THR A 217 6.36 -1.91 6.96
C THR A 217 7.48 -2.36 6.02
N GLY A 218 8.27 -1.45 5.45
CA GLY A 218 9.28 -1.81 4.44
C GLY A 218 8.81 -1.64 3.00
N ARG A 219 7.52 -1.39 2.75
CA ARG A 219 6.97 -1.17 1.40
C ARG A 219 7.51 0.11 0.79
N LEU A 220 7.71 0.07 -0.53
CA LEU A 220 7.92 1.30 -1.30
C LEU A 220 6.63 2.11 -1.31
N SER A 221 6.76 3.44 -1.29
CA SER A 221 5.68 4.35 -1.66
C SER A 221 6.13 5.24 -2.81
N SER A 222 5.20 5.74 -3.61
CA SER A 222 5.51 6.62 -4.74
C SER A 222 4.95 8.02 -4.56
N SER A 223 5.65 9.04 -5.06
CA SER A 223 5.20 10.44 -5.11
C SER A 223 5.51 11.08 -6.47
N GLU A 224 4.88 12.23 -6.73
CA GLU A 224 5.17 13.10 -7.89
C GLU A 224 5.26 12.38 -9.27
N PRO A 225 4.25 11.59 -9.71
CA PRO A 225 2.96 11.32 -9.09
C PRO A 225 2.92 10.02 -8.28
N ASN A 226 1.91 9.86 -7.43
CA ASN A 226 1.71 8.61 -6.69
C ASN A 226 1.06 7.51 -7.57
N LEU A 227 1.89 6.74 -8.28
CA LEU A 227 1.46 5.64 -9.14
C LEU A 227 0.97 4.40 -8.37
N GLN A 228 1.35 4.25 -7.09
CA GLN A 228 0.85 3.19 -6.20
C GLN A 228 -0.65 3.31 -5.91
N ASN A 229 -1.23 4.51 -6.05
CA ASN A 229 -2.64 4.75 -5.73
C ASN A 229 -3.59 4.63 -6.94
N ILE A 230 -3.08 4.27 -8.13
CA ILE A 230 -3.93 4.07 -9.30
C ILE A 230 -4.87 2.90 -9.02
N PRO A 231 -6.20 3.13 -9.00
CA PRO A 231 -7.12 2.08 -8.59
C PRO A 231 -6.99 0.82 -9.47
N ILE A 232 -7.37 -0.34 -8.93
CA ILE A 232 -7.12 -1.63 -9.60
C ILE A 232 -8.41 -2.21 -10.22
N ARG A 233 -9.57 -2.00 -9.59
CA ARG A 233 -10.77 -2.86 -9.81
C ARG A 233 -12.01 -2.13 -10.30
N THR A 234 -11.90 -0.92 -10.86
CA THR A 234 -13.07 -0.19 -11.39
C THR A 234 -12.99 -0.09 -12.91
N ALA A 235 -14.14 0.00 -13.59
CA ALA A 235 -14.16 0.25 -15.04
C ALA A 235 -13.37 1.51 -15.41
N PHE A 236 -13.44 2.54 -14.55
CA PHE A 236 -12.65 3.75 -14.67
C PHE A 236 -11.15 3.49 -14.57
N SER A 237 -10.71 2.68 -13.62
CA SER A 237 -9.28 2.44 -13.42
C SER A 237 -8.66 1.67 -14.58
N ARG A 238 -9.45 0.85 -15.26
CA ARG A 238 -9.06 0.21 -16.53
C ARG A 238 -8.78 1.26 -17.61
N GLN A 239 -9.57 2.34 -17.69
CA GLN A 239 -9.33 3.42 -18.64
C GLN A 239 -8.04 4.18 -18.31
N ILE A 240 -7.79 4.51 -17.03
CA ILE A 240 -6.51 5.16 -16.65
C ILE A 240 -5.33 4.27 -17.05
N ARG A 241 -5.36 2.97 -16.73
CA ARG A 241 -4.25 2.04 -17.03
C ARG A 241 -4.01 1.86 -18.53
N LYS A 242 -5.02 2.06 -19.39
CA LYS A 242 -4.82 2.05 -20.85
C LYS A 242 -3.91 3.17 -21.35
N ALA A 243 -3.83 4.28 -20.61
CA ALA A 243 -2.95 5.39 -20.97
C ALA A 243 -1.46 5.07 -20.76
N PHE A 244 -1.13 4.07 -19.94
CA PHE A 244 0.25 3.66 -19.70
C PHE A 244 0.65 2.69 -20.81
N ILE A 245 1.57 3.13 -21.67
CA ILE A 245 1.98 2.41 -22.87
C ILE A 245 3.49 2.13 -22.83
N PRO A 246 3.98 1.12 -23.56
CA PRO A 246 5.41 0.93 -23.73
C PRO A 246 5.98 2.01 -24.66
N ARG A 247 7.30 2.12 -24.72
CA ARG A 247 7.99 2.81 -25.81
C ARG A 247 7.63 2.20 -27.18
N GLU A 248 7.82 2.99 -28.24
CA GLU A 248 7.51 2.59 -29.62
C GLU A 248 8.14 1.23 -29.99
N GLY A 249 7.32 0.31 -30.50
CA GLY A 249 7.75 -1.02 -30.95
C GLY A 249 7.98 -2.04 -29.83
N TRP A 250 7.77 -1.68 -28.57
CA TRP A 250 7.93 -2.57 -27.42
C TRP A 250 6.57 -3.04 -26.88
N ILE A 251 6.59 -4.02 -25.97
CA ILE A 251 5.41 -4.47 -25.21
C ILE A 251 5.56 -4.13 -23.74
N LEU A 252 4.43 -3.92 -23.05
CA LEU A 252 4.40 -3.91 -21.59
C LEU A 252 4.18 -5.32 -21.08
N VAL A 253 4.80 -5.61 -19.94
CA VAL A 253 4.66 -6.87 -19.21
C VAL A 253 4.31 -6.53 -17.76
N GLY A 254 3.25 -7.15 -17.25
CA GLY A 254 2.89 -7.11 -15.82
C GLY A 254 3.13 -8.48 -15.19
N ALA A 255 3.86 -8.50 -14.08
CA ALA A 255 4.10 -9.70 -13.29
C ALA A 255 3.64 -9.46 -11.84
N ASP A 256 2.56 -10.13 -11.42
CA ASP A 256 1.91 -9.93 -10.12
C ASP A 256 2.05 -11.19 -9.26
N TYR A 257 2.50 -11.04 -8.02
CA TYR A 257 2.53 -12.18 -7.11
C TYR A 257 1.13 -12.61 -6.67
N SER A 258 0.75 -13.84 -7.02
CA SER A 258 -0.57 -14.39 -6.69
C SER A 258 -0.68 -14.70 -5.19
N GLN A 259 -1.37 -13.83 -4.46
CA GLN A 259 -1.71 -14.01 -3.04
C GLN A 259 -0.48 -14.14 -2.11
N ILE A 260 0.58 -13.36 -2.38
CA ILE A 260 1.85 -13.45 -1.64
C ILE A 260 1.68 -13.39 -0.13
N GLU A 261 0.84 -12.49 0.40
CA GLU A 261 0.63 -12.36 1.84
C GLU A 261 0.03 -13.64 2.47
N LEU A 262 -0.89 -14.33 1.78
CA LEU A 262 -1.47 -15.59 2.29
C LEU A 262 -0.49 -16.76 2.20
N ARG A 263 0.37 -16.79 1.19
CA ARG A 263 1.46 -17.77 1.07
C ARG A 263 2.49 -17.58 2.19
N ILE A 264 2.86 -16.33 2.46
CA ILE A 264 3.72 -15.97 3.60
C ILE A 264 3.05 -16.38 4.92
N LEU A 265 1.76 -16.10 5.11
CA LEU A 265 1.06 -16.53 6.32
C LEU A 265 1.05 -18.06 6.47
N ALA A 266 0.80 -18.81 5.38
CA ALA A 266 0.84 -20.26 5.41
C ALA A 266 2.23 -20.78 5.81
N HIS A 267 3.29 -20.12 5.32
CA HIS A 267 4.66 -20.39 5.72
C HIS A 267 4.93 -20.06 7.20
N LEU A 268 4.53 -18.89 7.68
CA LEU A 268 4.83 -18.47 9.05
C LEU A 268 4.02 -19.25 10.10
N SER A 269 2.76 -19.56 9.80
CA SER A 269 1.88 -20.32 10.71
C SER A 269 2.05 -21.83 10.62
N GLN A 270 2.63 -22.36 9.53
CA GLN A 270 2.73 -23.80 9.26
C GLN A 270 1.38 -24.54 9.40
N GLU A 271 0.28 -23.85 9.04
CA GLU A 271 -1.09 -24.36 9.09
C GLU A 271 -1.30 -25.46 8.03
N PRO A 272 -1.48 -26.74 8.43
CA PRO A 272 -1.55 -27.85 7.48
C PRO A 272 -2.62 -27.68 6.41
N ALA A 273 -3.76 -27.07 6.76
CA ALA A 273 -4.84 -26.81 5.81
C ALA A 273 -4.39 -25.93 4.63
N LEU A 274 -3.68 -24.84 4.93
CA LEU A 274 -3.19 -23.89 3.92
C LEU A 274 -1.99 -24.46 3.15
N LEU A 275 -1.08 -25.14 3.84
CA LEU A 275 0.06 -25.80 3.20
C LEU A 275 -0.39 -26.82 2.16
N ASN A 276 -1.36 -27.67 2.51
CA ASN A 276 -1.91 -28.68 1.60
C ASN A 276 -2.65 -28.03 0.42
N ALA A 277 -3.47 -27.01 0.69
CA ALA A 277 -4.18 -26.27 -0.36
C ALA A 277 -3.21 -25.72 -1.42
N TYR A 278 -2.16 -25.02 -0.99
CA TYR A 278 -1.17 -24.47 -1.93
C TYR A 278 -0.36 -25.55 -2.66
N ARG A 279 -0.02 -26.67 -2.01
CA ARG A 279 0.69 -27.79 -2.66
C ARG A 279 -0.15 -28.49 -3.72
N ASN A 280 -1.47 -28.50 -3.54
CA ASN A 280 -2.42 -29.08 -4.48
C ASN A 280 -2.95 -28.07 -5.51
N ASN A 281 -2.42 -26.84 -5.55
CA ASN A 281 -2.93 -25.74 -6.37
C ASN A 281 -4.44 -25.45 -6.17
N GLU A 282 -4.93 -25.67 -4.95
CA GLU A 282 -6.31 -25.34 -4.57
C GLU A 282 -6.45 -23.85 -4.28
N ASP A 283 -7.61 -23.28 -4.64
CA ASP A 283 -7.90 -21.89 -4.38
C ASP A 283 -8.34 -21.66 -2.93
N VAL A 284 -7.47 -21.06 -2.13
CA VAL A 284 -7.68 -20.79 -0.70
C VAL A 284 -8.94 -19.96 -0.45
N HIS A 285 -9.29 -19.01 -1.32
CA HIS A 285 -10.51 -18.23 -1.15
C HIS A 285 -11.76 -19.09 -1.33
N THR A 286 -11.74 -19.99 -2.31
CA THR A 286 -12.81 -20.96 -2.53
C THR A 286 -12.90 -21.91 -1.34
N LEU A 287 -11.79 -22.43 -0.83
CA LEU A 287 -11.79 -23.30 0.37
C LEU A 287 -12.39 -22.61 1.59
N THR A 288 -12.05 -21.34 1.82
CA THR A 288 -12.66 -20.55 2.90
C THR A 288 -14.16 -20.37 2.70
N ALA A 289 -14.61 -20.11 1.46
CA ALA A 289 -16.02 -19.99 1.15
C ALA A 289 -16.78 -21.32 1.37
N LYS A 290 -16.18 -22.46 0.97
CA LYS A 290 -16.74 -23.80 1.21
C LYS A 290 -16.93 -24.08 2.69
N LEU A 291 -15.92 -23.76 3.51
CA LEU A 291 -16.00 -23.88 4.96
C LEU A 291 -17.11 -23.01 5.56
N LEU A 292 -17.25 -21.78 5.06
CA LEU A 292 -18.20 -20.82 5.59
C LEU A 292 -19.65 -21.23 5.29
N LEU A 293 -19.90 -21.56 4.03
CA LEU A 293 -21.22 -21.81 3.48
C LEU A 293 -21.64 -23.28 3.59
N GLU A 294 -20.74 -24.15 4.06
CA GLU A 294 -20.94 -25.60 4.17
C GLU A 294 -21.41 -26.19 2.83
N LYS A 295 -20.76 -25.75 1.75
CA LYS A 295 -21.15 -26.00 0.36
C LYS A 295 -19.92 -26.30 -0.49
N ASP A 296 -20.00 -27.30 -1.36
CA ASP A 296 -18.87 -27.68 -2.22
C ASP A 296 -18.76 -26.85 -3.50
N ASP A 297 -19.88 -26.43 -4.07
CA ASP A 297 -19.92 -25.62 -5.29
C ASP A 297 -20.03 -24.12 -4.94
N ILE A 298 -19.02 -23.34 -5.31
CA ILE A 298 -18.88 -21.95 -4.89
C ILE A 298 -18.94 -21.05 -6.12
N SER A 299 -19.94 -20.20 -6.16
CA SER A 299 -20.07 -19.14 -7.15
C SER A 299 -18.98 -18.07 -6.99
N SER A 300 -18.79 -17.24 -8.02
CA SER A 300 -17.81 -16.15 -7.98
C SER A 300 -18.06 -15.14 -6.85
N ASP A 301 -19.33 -14.88 -6.51
CA ASP A 301 -19.69 -13.98 -5.41
C ASP A 301 -19.42 -14.60 -4.04
N GLU A 302 -19.71 -15.90 -3.88
CA GLU A 302 -19.38 -16.65 -2.65
C GLU A 302 -17.85 -16.75 -2.46
N ARG A 303 -17.09 -16.93 -3.55
CA ARG A 303 -15.62 -16.87 -3.53
C ARG A 303 -15.12 -15.50 -3.10
N ARG A 304 -15.75 -14.42 -3.58
CA ARG A 304 -15.42 -13.04 -3.20
C ARG A 304 -15.63 -12.84 -1.70
N LEU A 305 -16.67 -13.41 -1.11
CA LEU A 305 -16.88 -13.42 0.34
C LEU A 305 -15.74 -14.15 1.06
N GLY A 306 -15.33 -15.32 0.57
CA GLY A 306 -14.15 -16.05 1.09
C GLY A 306 -12.86 -15.22 1.05
N LYS A 307 -12.68 -14.40 0.00
CA LYS A 307 -11.57 -13.44 -0.08
C LYS A 307 -11.67 -12.33 0.97
N ILE A 308 -12.83 -11.71 1.14
CA ILE A 308 -13.06 -10.68 2.16
C ILE A 308 -12.78 -11.24 3.55
N ILE A 309 -13.17 -12.49 3.82
CA ILE A 309 -12.90 -13.17 5.10
C ILE A 309 -11.42 -13.36 5.33
N ASN A 310 -10.70 -13.93 4.36
CA ASN A 310 -9.26 -14.13 4.49
C ASN A 310 -8.58 -12.79 4.80
N PHE A 311 -8.81 -11.75 3.99
CA PHE A 311 -8.19 -10.44 4.22
C PHE A 311 -8.76 -9.65 5.41
N GLY A 312 -9.95 -10.02 5.90
CA GLY A 312 -10.56 -9.37 7.05
C GLY A 312 -10.12 -10.00 8.35
N VAL A 313 -10.47 -11.28 8.53
CA VAL A 313 -10.33 -12.02 9.78
C VAL A 313 -8.86 -12.22 10.14
N ILE A 314 -8.00 -12.57 9.16
CA ILE A 314 -6.55 -12.71 9.38
C ILE A 314 -5.96 -11.38 9.90
N TYR A 315 -6.48 -10.25 9.42
CA TYR A 315 -5.96 -8.92 9.76
C TYR A 315 -6.68 -8.28 10.95
N GLY A 316 -7.38 -9.09 11.76
CA GLY A 316 -7.98 -8.66 13.03
C GLY A 316 -9.32 -7.97 12.89
N MET A 317 -10.12 -8.34 11.89
CA MET A 317 -11.52 -7.95 11.78
C MET A 317 -12.37 -8.67 12.84
N GLY A 318 -12.98 -7.90 13.75
CA GLY A 318 -13.95 -8.44 14.71
C GLY A 318 -15.31 -8.76 14.09
N ALA A 319 -16.12 -9.56 14.80
CA ALA A 319 -17.43 -10.05 14.35
C ALA A 319 -18.39 -8.95 13.86
N GLN A 320 -18.42 -7.78 14.51
CA GLN A 320 -19.27 -6.67 14.08
C GLN A 320 -18.88 -6.09 12.71
N ARG A 321 -17.58 -5.95 12.46
CA ARG A 321 -17.08 -5.47 11.16
C ARG A 321 -17.29 -6.53 10.09
N PHE A 322 -17.06 -7.79 10.43
CA PHE A 322 -17.31 -8.90 9.54
C PHE A 322 -18.79 -9.00 9.13
N ALA A 323 -19.71 -8.90 10.09
CA ALA A 323 -21.15 -8.87 9.84
C ALA A 323 -21.55 -7.81 8.80
N ARG A 324 -20.98 -6.60 8.92
CA ARG A 324 -21.23 -5.50 7.99
C ARG A 324 -20.67 -5.78 6.59
N GLU A 325 -19.44 -6.25 6.48
CA GLU A 325 -18.80 -6.51 5.18
C GLU A 325 -19.38 -7.73 4.46
N ALA A 326 -19.86 -8.73 5.21
CA ALA A 326 -20.50 -9.93 4.69
C ALA A 326 -22.03 -9.80 4.51
N GLY A 327 -22.66 -8.75 5.03
CA GLY A 327 -24.11 -8.57 4.98
C GLY A 327 -24.89 -9.59 5.84
N VAL A 328 -24.30 -10.12 6.91
CA VAL A 328 -24.88 -11.16 7.78
C VAL A 328 -25.14 -10.63 9.20
N ARG A 329 -25.89 -11.37 10.02
CA ARG A 329 -26.15 -10.97 11.42
C ARG A 329 -24.90 -11.13 12.28
N ALA A 330 -24.77 -10.31 13.33
CA ALA A 330 -23.60 -10.35 14.23
C ALA A 330 -23.39 -11.71 14.92
N ILE A 331 -24.47 -12.44 15.20
CA ILE A 331 -24.39 -13.79 15.79
C ILE A 331 -23.81 -14.80 14.80
N GLU A 332 -24.26 -14.76 13.55
CA GLU A 332 -23.75 -15.60 12.46
C GLU A 332 -22.28 -15.29 12.21
N ALA A 333 -21.93 -14.00 12.13
CA ALA A 333 -20.56 -13.53 12.02
C ALA A 333 -19.63 -14.08 13.11
N LYS A 334 -20.10 -14.15 14.37
CA LYS A 334 -19.33 -14.74 15.46
C LYS A 334 -19.13 -16.24 15.26
N GLN A 335 -20.19 -16.98 14.94
CA GLN A 335 -20.10 -18.43 14.68
C GLN A 335 -19.15 -18.75 13.53
N PHE A 336 -19.16 -17.93 12.47
CA PHE A 336 -18.26 -18.05 11.34
C PHE A 336 -16.80 -17.84 11.73
N ILE A 337 -16.50 -16.78 12.50
CA ILE A 337 -15.15 -16.54 13.01
C ILE A 337 -14.71 -17.69 13.91
N ASP A 338 -15.58 -18.20 14.78
CA ASP A 338 -15.25 -19.32 15.66
C ASP A 338 -14.90 -20.60 14.86
N ARG A 339 -15.66 -20.93 13.81
CA ARG A 339 -15.33 -22.06 12.91
C ARG A 339 -14.05 -21.82 12.13
N PHE A 340 -13.84 -20.61 11.62
CA PHE A 340 -12.63 -20.23 10.91
C PHE A 340 -11.39 -20.35 11.81
N ASN A 341 -11.50 -19.91 13.07
CA ASN A 341 -10.47 -20.05 14.08
C ASN A 341 -10.14 -21.51 14.38
N GLN A 342 -11.16 -22.37 14.46
CA GLN A 342 -10.97 -23.82 14.67
C GLN A 342 -10.29 -24.47 13.46
N ARG A 343 -10.68 -24.11 12.24
CA ARG A 343 -10.12 -24.67 11.00
C ARG A 343 -8.66 -24.28 10.79
N TYR A 344 -8.30 -23.04 11.12
CA TYR A 344 -6.98 -22.47 10.91
C TYR A 344 -6.31 -22.14 12.26
N ALA A 345 -6.36 -23.08 13.21
CA ALA A 345 -5.91 -22.84 14.59
C ALA A 345 -4.47 -22.33 14.67
N LYS A 346 -3.55 -22.84 13.83
CA LYS A 346 -2.15 -22.40 13.86
C LYS A 346 -1.96 -20.99 13.33
N VAL A 347 -2.83 -20.52 12.44
CA VAL A 347 -2.83 -19.11 12.00
C VAL A 347 -3.08 -18.21 13.20
N PHE A 348 -4.10 -18.50 14.01
CA PHE A 348 -4.45 -17.67 15.16
C PHE A 348 -3.42 -17.79 16.29
N GLU A 349 -2.85 -18.97 16.50
CA GLU A 349 -1.72 -19.15 17.40
C GLU A 349 -0.54 -18.27 16.99
N TYR A 350 -0.18 -18.28 15.71
CA TYR A 350 0.88 -17.44 15.18
C TYR A 350 0.58 -15.93 15.36
N LEU A 351 -0.62 -15.47 15.01
CA LEU A 351 -1.00 -14.06 15.17
C LEU A 351 -0.96 -13.61 16.64
N GLN A 352 -1.39 -14.48 17.57
CA GLN A 352 -1.29 -14.23 19.00
C GLN A 352 0.18 -14.22 19.46
N GLN A 353 1.01 -15.12 18.94
CA GLN A 353 2.44 -15.14 19.24
C GLN A 353 3.12 -13.82 18.84
N MET A 354 2.81 -13.28 17.66
CA MET A 354 3.33 -11.97 17.23
C MET A 354 2.87 -10.82 18.13
N GLN A 355 1.64 -10.87 18.66
CA GLN A 355 1.19 -9.90 19.67
C GLN A 355 2.02 -10.01 20.96
N ARG A 356 2.28 -11.23 21.43
CA ARG A 356 3.10 -11.46 22.62
C ARG A 356 4.53 -10.95 22.42
N GLU A 357 5.13 -11.22 21.26
CA GLU A 357 6.47 -10.73 20.90
C GLU A 357 6.53 -9.21 20.86
N ALA A 358 5.56 -8.55 20.23
CA ALA A 358 5.49 -7.10 20.22
C ALA A 358 5.42 -6.52 21.64
N ILE A 359 4.61 -7.09 22.52
CA ILE A 359 4.45 -6.64 23.91
C ILE A 359 5.75 -6.86 24.70
N ALA A 360 6.33 -8.05 24.61
CA ALA A 360 7.50 -8.46 25.37
C ALA A 360 8.77 -7.75 24.89
N ASN A 361 9.04 -7.80 23.59
CA ASN A 361 10.30 -7.34 22.99
C ASN A 361 10.22 -5.89 22.53
N GLY A 362 9.01 -5.34 22.34
CA GLY A 362 8.79 -4.02 21.75
C GLY A 362 8.89 -4.02 20.22
N PHE A 363 9.04 -5.17 19.57
CA PHE A 363 9.10 -5.30 18.11
C PHE A 363 8.69 -6.69 17.63
N VAL A 364 8.45 -6.81 16.32
CA VAL A 364 8.32 -8.08 15.59
C VAL A 364 9.21 -8.03 14.34
N GLU A 365 9.53 -9.19 13.77
CA GLU A 365 10.46 -9.33 12.64
C GLU A 365 9.81 -9.98 11.42
N THR A 366 10.29 -9.61 10.22
CA THR A 366 9.97 -10.30 8.97
C THR A 366 10.87 -11.53 8.77
N ILE A 367 10.58 -12.35 7.74
CA ILE A 367 11.42 -13.49 7.34
C ILE A 367 12.87 -13.05 7.07
N CYS A 368 13.08 -11.83 6.59
CA CYS A 368 14.40 -11.28 6.29
C CYS A 368 15.01 -10.48 7.46
N GLY A 369 14.38 -10.47 8.64
CA GLY A 369 14.90 -9.81 9.84
C GLY A 369 14.57 -8.32 9.97
N ARG A 370 13.68 -7.77 9.13
CA ARG A 370 13.22 -6.38 9.27
C ARG A 370 12.38 -6.23 10.53
N ARG A 371 12.74 -5.27 11.37
CA ARG A 371 11.99 -4.95 12.59
C ARG A 371 10.93 -3.88 12.37
N ARG A 372 9.76 -4.09 12.97
CA ARG A 372 8.78 -3.04 13.25
C ARG A 372 8.60 -2.89 14.75
N TYR A 373 8.72 -1.67 15.26
CA TYR A 373 8.71 -1.37 16.69
C TYR A 373 7.34 -0.89 17.15
N PHE A 374 6.97 -1.24 18.38
CA PHE A 374 5.69 -0.89 18.99
C PHE A 374 5.89 -0.32 20.38
N ASN A 375 5.36 0.89 20.58
CA ASN A 375 5.33 1.55 21.88
C ASN A 375 3.90 1.54 22.41
N PHE A 376 3.65 0.67 23.39
CA PHE A 376 2.35 0.56 24.06
C PHE A 376 2.22 1.59 25.18
N SER A 377 1.04 2.20 25.25
CA SER A 377 0.76 3.26 26.23
C SER A 377 0.17 2.72 27.53
N SER A 378 -0.62 1.65 27.46
CA SER A 378 -1.31 1.08 28.61
C SER A 378 -0.37 0.33 29.55
N GLU A 379 -0.54 0.57 30.85
CA GLU A 379 0.22 -0.12 31.89
C GLU A 379 -0.01 -1.64 31.88
N SER A 380 -1.22 -2.07 31.50
CA SER A 380 -1.57 -3.48 31.31
C SER A 380 -0.71 -4.21 30.27
N LEU A 381 -0.13 -3.48 29.32
CA LEU A 381 0.80 -4.04 28.33
C LEU A 381 2.25 -3.83 28.78
N ARG A 382 2.59 -2.63 29.25
CA ARG A 382 3.97 -2.29 29.66
C ARG A 382 4.53 -3.17 30.76
N VAL A 383 3.69 -3.69 31.66
CA VAL A 383 4.10 -4.63 32.73
C VAL A 383 4.71 -5.95 32.19
N TRP A 384 4.51 -6.26 30.92
CA TRP A 384 5.04 -7.45 30.26
C TRP A 384 6.32 -7.18 29.46
N GLN A 385 6.72 -5.93 29.29
CA GLN A 385 7.91 -5.57 28.53
C GLN A 385 9.17 -6.13 29.19
N GLY A 386 10.04 -6.76 28.40
CA GLY A 386 11.25 -7.45 28.86
C GLY A 386 11.02 -8.84 29.46
N LYS A 387 9.77 -9.31 29.57
CA LYS A 387 9.46 -10.68 30.00
C LYS A 387 9.51 -11.64 28.80
N PRO A 388 9.71 -12.96 29.01
CA PRO A 388 9.64 -13.93 27.93
C PRO A 388 8.26 -13.90 27.23
N PRO A 389 8.19 -13.84 25.88
CA PRO A 389 6.92 -13.67 25.16
C PRO A 389 5.85 -14.72 25.51
N ASN A 390 6.25 -15.98 25.72
CA ASN A 390 5.34 -17.06 26.07
C ASN A 390 4.60 -16.86 27.41
N THR A 391 5.12 -16.02 28.31
CA THR A 391 4.49 -15.70 29.61
C THR A 391 3.37 -14.65 29.51
N VAL A 392 3.27 -13.94 28.38
CA VAL A 392 2.26 -12.90 28.18
C VAL A 392 0.89 -13.54 27.98
N ASP A 393 0.01 -13.39 28.97
CA ASP A 393 -1.37 -13.88 28.89
C ASP A 393 -2.32 -12.82 28.32
N LEU A 394 -2.55 -12.90 27.00
CA LEU A 394 -3.45 -12.01 26.27
C LEU A 394 -4.89 -12.02 26.81
N SER A 395 -5.35 -13.09 27.47
CA SER A 395 -6.72 -13.17 27.99
C SER A 395 -6.96 -12.24 29.18
N THR A 396 -5.89 -11.87 29.89
CA THR A 396 -5.96 -10.98 31.06
C THR A 396 -5.86 -9.50 30.68
N ILE A 397 -5.47 -9.21 29.44
CA ILE A 397 -5.23 -7.85 28.95
C ILE A 397 -6.58 -7.21 28.56
N LYS A 398 -6.97 -6.19 29.31
CA LYS A 398 -8.15 -5.37 29.02
C LYS A 398 -7.75 -4.11 28.28
N LEU A 399 -7.79 -4.17 26.95
CA LEU A 399 -7.57 -3.01 26.08
C LEU A 399 -8.71 -2.01 26.25
N ARG A 400 -8.39 -0.79 26.68
CA ARG A 400 -9.36 0.30 26.88
C ARG A 400 -9.25 1.39 25.82
N ASP A 401 -8.07 1.56 25.23
CA ASP A 401 -7.84 2.53 24.18
C ASP A 401 -7.74 1.87 22.80
N GLN A 402 -8.10 2.64 21.76
CA GLN A 402 -8.07 2.18 20.37
C GLN A 402 -6.66 2.11 19.80
N TYR A 403 -5.71 2.84 20.39
CA TYR A 403 -4.34 2.96 19.91
C TYR A 403 -3.56 1.65 20.11
N ASP A 404 -3.53 1.12 21.33
CA ASP A 404 -2.88 -0.15 21.65
C ASP A 404 -3.56 -1.32 20.92
N ALA A 405 -4.89 -1.29 20.79
CA ALA A 405 -5.63 -2.28 20.01
C ALA A 405 -5.30 -2.23 18.50
N GLN A 406 -4.99 -1.06 17.95
CA GLN A 406 -4.51 -0.94 16.58
C GLN A 406 -3.06 -1.42 16.47
N ASN A 407 -2.19 -1.10 17.43
CA ASN A 407 -0.81 -1.56 17.45
C ASN A 407 -0.68 -3.08 17.57
N LEU A 408 -1.51 -3.75 18.37
CA LEU A 408 -1.50 -5.21 18.45
C LEU A 408 -1.93 -5.88 17.15
N ARG A 409 -2.93 -5.33 16.45
CA ARG A 409 -3.30 -5.81 15.10
C ARG A 409 -2.19 -5.54 14.10
N ALA A 410 -1.57 -4.37 14.19
CA ALA A 410 -0.45 -3.99 13.34
C ALA A 410 0.77 -4.89 13.56
N ALA A 411 1.05 -5.30 14.80
CA ALA A 411 2.09 -6.25 15.16
C ALA A 411 1.83 -7.64 14.58
N ALA A 412 0.61 -8.16 14.71
CA ALA A 412 0.25 -9.46 14.15
C ALA A 412 0.46 -9.54 12.62
N ASN A 413 0.20 -8.43 11.92
CA ASN A 413 0.26 -8.37 10.46
C ASN A 413 1.62 -7.94 9.90
N ALA A 414 2.45 -7.25 10.69
CA ALA A 414 3.70 -6.65 10.21
C ALA A 414 4.69 -7.66 9.62
N PRO A 415 4.91 -8.86 10.21
CA PRO A 415 5.77 -9.87 9.61
C PRO A 415 5.30 -10.30 8.23
N ILE A 416 3.98 -10.40 8.01
CA ILE A 416 3.39 -10.84 6.75
C ILE A 416 3.59 -9.78 5.67
N GLN A 417 3.16 -8.54 5.95
CA GLN A 417 3.23 -7.43 5.00
C GLN A 417 4.67 -7.00 4.72
N GLY A 418 5.51 -6.98 5.76
CA GLY A 418 6.92 -6.62 5.63
C GLY A 418 7.70 -7.69 4.88
N SER A 419 7.40 -8.98 5.09
CA SER A 419 8.03 -10.04 4.28
C SER A 419 7.61 -9.95 2.81
N SER A 420 6.36 -9.59 2.50
CA SER A 420 5.94 -9.33 1.11
C SER A 420 6.78 -8.21 0.48
N ALA A 421 7.02 -7.12 1.22
CA ALA A 421 7.89 -6.04 0.77
C ALA A 421 9.34 -6.50 0.54
N ASP A 422 9.89 -7.27 1.48
CA ASP A 422 11.26 -7.79 1.39
C ASP A 422 11.44 -8.72 0.17
N ILE A 423 10.46 -9.60 -0.08
CA ILE A 423 10.48 -10.53 -1.23
C ILE A 423 10.43 -9.77 -2.55
N ILE A 424 9.55 -8.78 -2.68
CA ILE A 424 9.45 -7.96 -3.90
C ILE A 424 10.77 -7.23 -4.15
N LYS A 425 11.37 -6.63 -3.11
CA LYS A 425 12.67 -5.95 -3.22
C LYS A 425 13.78 -6.90 -3.65
N LEU A 426 13.83 -8.11 -3.07
CA LEU A 426 14.78 -9.15 -3.48
C LEU A 426 14.59 -9.55 -4.94
N ALA A 427 13.36 -9.74 -5.39
CA ALA A 427 13.05 -10.03 -6.78
C ALA A 427 13.50 -8.89 -7.71
N MET A 428 13.24 -7.63 -7.34
CA MET A 428 13.68 -6.46 -8.10
C MET A 428 15.20 -6.43 -8.26
N ILE A 429 15.96 -6.65 -7.19
CA ILE A 429 17.43 -6.69 -7.20
C ILE A 429 17.94 -7.82 -8.11
N GLN A 430 17.38 -9.02 -7.97
CA GLN A 430 17.79 -10.17 -8.77
C GLN A 430 17.44 -10.02 -10.25
N LEU A 431 16.27 -9.45 -10.56
CA LEU A 431 15.84 -9.16 -11.92
C LEU A 431 16.69 -8.06 -12.55
N HIS A 432 17.01 -7.01 -11.81
CA HIS A 432 17.82 -5.90 -12.31
C HIS A 432 19.16 -6.40 -12.88
N GLU A 433 19.89 -7.24 -12.13
CA GLU A 433 21.15 -7.81 -12.61
C GLU A 433 20.96 -8.74 -13.81
N GLN A 434 19.90 -9.57 -13.79
CA GLN A 434 19.65 -10.56 -14.85
C GLN A 434 19.10 -9.97 -16.14
N LEU A 435 18.44 -8.80 -16.09
CA LEU A 435 17.87 -8.12 -17.25
C LEU A 435 18.88 -7.19 -17.96
N LYS A 436 19.97 -6.78 -17.30
CA LYS A 436 21.04 -5.95 -17.91
C LYS A 436 21.52 -6.38 -19.31
N PRO A 437 21.72 -7.68 -19.62
CA PRO A 437 22.16 -8.10 -20.95
C PRO A 437 21.02 -8.17 -21.99
N LEU A 438 19.77 -7.96 -21.57
CA LEU A 438 18.57 -8.09 -22.40
C LEU A 438 17.93 -6.73 -22.68
N ASP A 439 17.26 -6.60 -23.82
CA ASP A 439 16.40 -5.44 -24.11
C ASP A 439 15.08 -5.55 -23.32
N ALA A 440 15.19 -5.46 -21.99
CA ALA A 440 14.10 -5.52 -21.04
C ALA A 440 14.39 -4.62 -19.84
N THR A 441 13.43 -3.79 -19.44
CA THR A 441 13.62 -2.77 -18.40
C THR A 441 12.49 -2.82 -17.39
N LEU A 442 12.82 -2.94 -16.10
CA LEU A 442 11.86 -2.75 -15.01
C LEU A 442 11.50 -1.26 -14.92
N LEU A 443 10.21 -0.95 -15.03
CA LEU A 443 9.70 0.43 -15.06
C LEU A 443 9.06 0.83 -13.73
N LEU A 444 8.14 -0.01 -13.24
CA LEU A 444 7.33 0.31 -12.08
C LEU A 444 7.23 -0.88 -11.13
N GLN A 445 7.18 -0.57 -9.85
CA GLN A 445 6.69 -1.42 -8.78
C GLN A 445 5.37 -0.81 -8.28
N VAL A 446 4.28 -1.58 -8.30
CA VAL A 446 2.94 -1.17 -7.83
C VAL A 446 2.29 -2.31 -7.05
N HIS A 447 2.04 -2.13 -5.76
CA HIS A 447 1.55 -3.18 -4.86
C HIS A 447 2.42 -4.44 -4.83
N ASP A 448 1.94 -5.56 -5.38
CA ASP A 448 2.67 -6.83 -5.50
C ASP A 448 3.07 -7.11 -6.97
N GLU A 449 2.94 -6.10 -7.84
CA GLU A 449 3.18 -6.15 -9.27
C GLU A 449 4.48 -5.42 -9.66
N LEU A 450 5.21 -6.02 -10.61
CA LEU A 450 6.31 -5.41 -11.35
C LEU A 450 5.92 -5.22 -12.82
N ILE A 451 6.20 -4.02 -13.35
CA ILE A 451 5.91 -3.64 -14.74
C ILE A 451 7.20 -3.48 -15.50
N PHE A 452 7.28 -4.11 -16.67
CA PHE A 452 8.44 -4.06 -17.54
C PHE A 452 8.07 -3.58 -18.93
N GLU A 453 9.03 -2.96 -19.60
CA GLU A 453 9.04 -2.80 -21.05
C GLU A 453 9.97 -3.88 -21.63
N VAL A 454 9.50 -4.62 -22.62
CA VAL A 454 10.28 -5.70 -23.25
C VAL A 454 10.20 -5.61 -24.77
N ARG A 455 11.32 -5.84 -25.45
CA ARG A 455 11.34 -6.00 -26.90
C ARG A 455 10.55 -7.27 -27.30
N PRO A 456 9.60 -7.21 -28.25
CA PRO A 456 8.68 -8.33 -28.52
C PRO A 456 9.38 -9.64 -28.88
N GLU A 457 10.50 -9.54 -29.59
CA GLU A 457 11.33 -10.68 -30.00
C GLU A 457 11.91 -11.48 -28.81
N LEU A 458 12.08 -10.86 -27.64
CA LEU A 458 12.68 -11.46 -26.44
C LEU A 458 11.63 -11.97 -25.44
N TRP A 459 10.34 -11.89 -25.77
CA TRP A 459 9.26 -12.09 -24.82
C TRP A 459 9.34 -13.44 -24.09
N GLU A 460 9.49 -14.56 -24.80
CA GLU A 460 9.46 -15.90 -24.17
C GLU A 460 10.67 -16.14 -23.23
N GLU A 461 11.84 -15.60 -23.59
CA GLU A 461 13.05 -15.67 -22.76
C GLU A 461 12.86 -14.84 -21.48
N VAL A 462 12.46 -13.58 -21.64
CA VAL A 462 12.26 -12.64 -20.53
C VAL A 462 11.14 -13.11 -19.61
N ARG A 463 10.04 -13.64 -20.16
CA ARG A 463 8.93 -14.21 -19.38
C ARG A 463 9.41 -15.32 -18.46
N SER A 464 10.18 -16.27 -18.99
CA SER A 464 10.70 -17.41 -18.24
C SER A 464 11.65 -16.95 -17.13
N LEU A 465 12.49 -15.96 -17.43
CA LEU A 465 13.42 -15.35 -16.48
C LEU A 465 12.70 -14.61 -15.35
N ILE A 466 11.66 -13.82 -15.67
CA ILE A 466 10.83 -13.12 -14.68
C ILE A 466 10.14 -14.12 -13.76
N GLN A 467 9.49 -15.14 -14.33
CA GLN A 467 8.78 -16.16 -13.56
C GLN A 467 9.73 -16.88 -12.60
N ASN A 468 10.84 -17.41 -13.12
CA ASN A 468 11.79 -18.17 -12.31
C ASN A 468 12.40 -17.31 -11.21
N THR A 469 12.77 -16.06 -11.50
CA THR A 469 13.39 -15.17 -10.51
C THR A 469 12.40 -14.80 -9.40
N MET A 470 11.19 -14.40 -9.76
CA MET A 470 10.20 -13.97 -8.78
C MET A 470 9.68 -15.14 -7.93
N GLU A 471 9.38 -16.30 -8.52
CA GLU A 471 8.90 -17.47 -7.78
C GLU A 471 9.95 -18.06 -6.83
N ASN A 472 11.24 -17.84 -7.10
CA ASN A 472 12.37 -18.34 -6.30
C ASN A 472 13.14 -17.23 -5.56
N ALA A 473 12.60 -16.01 -5.48
CA ALA A 473 13.26 -14.88 -4.82
C ALA A 473 13.61 -15.18 -3.36
N VAL A 474 12.80 -16.00 -2.70
CA VAL A 474 13.04 -16.58 -1.37
C VAL A 474 12.51 -18.02 -1.32
N SER A 475 13.06 -18.83 -0.42
CA SER A 475 12.56 -20.19 -0.16
C SER A 475 11.48 -20.19 0.93
N LEU A 476 10.25 -20.56 0.57
CA LEU A 476 9.14 -20.76 1.50
C LEU A 476 8.70 -22.24 1.52
N SER A 477 7.91 -22.63 2.52
CA SER A 477 7.35 -23.99 2.62
C SER A 477 6.19 -24.25 1.65
N VAL A 478 5.71 -23.21 0.98
CA VAL A 478 4.75 -23.22 -0.13
C VAL A 478 5.38 -22.48 -1.30
N PRO A 479 5.13 -22.89 -2.55
CA PRO A 479 5.68 -22.18 -3.70
C PRO A 479 5.12 -20.75 -3.76
N LEU A 480 5.95 -19.78 -4.12
CA LEU A 480 5.44 -18.50 -4.64
C LEU A 480 4.91 -18.74 -6.06
N GLN A 481 3.97 -17.92 -6.48
CA GLN A 481 3.40 -17.99 -7.83
C GLN A 481 3.28 -16.57 -8.37
N VAL A 482 3.54 -16.43 -9.67
CA VAL A 482 3.46 -15.15 -10.36
C VAL A 482 2.58 -15.29 -11.59
N ASP A 483 1.60 -14.41 -11.70
CA ASP A 483 0.78 -14.28 -12.90
C ASP A 483 1.44 -13.24 -13.82
N ILE A 484 1.84 -13.67 -15.03
CA ILE A 484 2.56 -12.82 -15.99
C ILE A 484 1.78 -12.70 -17.29
N HIS A 485 1.48 -11.46 -17.67
CA HIS A 485 0.78 -11.12 -18.91
C HIS A 485 1.47 -9.98 -19.64
N SER A 486 1.37 -9.98 -20.97
CA SER A 486 1.89 -8.91 -21.82
C SER A 486 0.79 -8.23 -22.61
N GLY A 487 1.03 -6.99 -23.02
CA GLY A 487 0.05 -6.19 -23.74
C GLY A 487 0.61 -4.88 -24.30
N LYS A 488 -0.23 -4.16 -25.04
CA LYS A 488 0.11 -2.85 -25.63
C LYS A 488 -0.03 -1.69 -24.66
N ASN A 489 -0.65 -1.93 -23.50
CA ASN A 489 -0.82 -0.97 -22.43
C ASN A 489 -0.93 -1.73 -21.10
N TRP A 490 -0.78 -1.04 -19.97
CA TRP A 490 -0.82 -1.66 -18.65
C TRP A 490 -2.17 -2.32 -18.33
N MET A 491 -3.27 -1.89 -18.95
CA MET A 491 -4.55 -2.58 -18.74
C MET A 491 -4.59 -3.97 -19.39
N GLU A 492 -3.89 -4.18 -20.51
CA GLU A 492 -3.84 -5.48 -21.19
C GLU A 492 -2.96 -6.51 -20.46
N THR A 493 -2.11 -6.08 -19.53
CA THR A 493 -1.28 -6.97 -18.72
C THR A 493 -2.01 -7.49 -17.46
N LYS A 494 -3.35 -7.37 -17.41
CA LYS A 494 -4.16 -7.65 -16.21
C LYS A 494 -5.11 -8.83 -16.33
#